data_AF-A0A6M0HP24-F1
#
_entry.id   AF-A0A6M0HP24-F1
#
_cell.length_a   1.000
_cell.length_b   1.000
_cell.length_c   1.000
_cell.angle_alpha   90.00
_cell.angle_beta   90.00
_cell.angle_gamma   90.00
#
_symmetry.space_group_name_H-M   'P 1'
#
loop_
_entity.id
_entity.type
_entity.pdbx_description
1 polymer ?
#
loop_
_entity_poly.entity_id
_entity_poly.type
_entity_poly.pdbx_seq_one_letter_code
_entity_poly.pdbx_strand_id
1 'polypeptide(L)'
;MAHPLDTCMRTLSALITADIPSGEASADASIVAYLATFPGPQKQIAALSMLDHAIDQRLSPSPFLPILKGIVAGHYEKLGTTRS
;
A
#
# COMPACT_ATOMS: atom_id res chain seq x y z
N MET A 1 -2.59 20.58 -2.34
CA MET A 1 -2.26 19.32 -3.04
C MET A 1 -2.47 18.19 -2.05
N ALA A 2 -3.18 17.12 -2.42
CA ALA A 2 -3.31 15.96 -1.52
C ALA A 2 -1.96 15.25 -1.42
N HIS A 3 -1.55 14.86 -0.20
CA HIS A 3 -0.34 14.07 -0.02
C HIS A 3 -0.48 12.73 -0.75
N PRO A 4 0.56 12.25 -1.46
CA PRO A 4 0.51 10.98 -2.19
C PRO A 4 0.04 9.80 -1.34
N LEU A 5 0.42 9.79 -0.06
CA LEU A 5 -0.01 8.79 0.92
C LEU A 5 -1.53 8.82 1.15
N ASP A 6 -2.14 9.99 1.34
CA ASP A 6 -3.59 10.09 1.57
C ASP A 6 -4.40 9.72 0.32
N THR A 7 -3.84 9.94 -0.87
CA THR A 7 -4.46 9.48 -2.12
C THR A 7 -4.41 7.95 -2.22
N CYS A 8 -3.26 7.33 -1.94
CA CYS A 8 -3.15 5.87 -1.92
C CYS A 8 -4.07 5.25 -0.86
N MET A 9 -4.06 5.78 0.37
CA MET A 9 -4.91 5.29 1.46
C MET A 9 -6.40 5.38 1.13
N ARG A 10 -6.86 6.46 0.47
CA ARG A 10 -8.26 6.55 0.04
C ARG A 10 -8.66 5.44 -0.93
N THR A 11 -7.80 5.11 -1.89
CA THR A 11 -8.05 3.98 -2.81
C THR A 11 -8.13 2.67 -2.05
N LEU A 12 -7.18 2.41 -1.14
CA LEU A 12 -7.16 1.18 -0.35
C LEU A 12 -8.37 1.07 0.58
N SER A 13 -8.78 2.15 1.24
CA SER A 13 -9.99 2.19 2.06
C SER A 13 -11.26 1.93 1.24
N ALA A 14 -11.33 2.45 0.02
CA ALA A 14 -12.47 2.22 -0.88
C ALA A 14 -12.54 0.74 -1.30
N LEU A 15 -11.41 0.11 -1.60
CA LEU A 15 -11.35 -1.32 -1.93
C LEU A 15 -11.79 -2.20 -0.75
N ILE A 16 -11.38 -1.86 0.47
CA ILE A 16 -11.83 -2.54 1.70
C ILE A 16 -13.34 -2.38 1.91
N THR A 17 -13.87 -1.17 1.70
CA THR A 17 -15.30 -0.88 1.92
C THR A 17 -16.19 -1.57 0.89
N ALA A 18 -15.71 -1.69 -0.35
CA ALA A 18 -16.46 -2.29 -1.44
C ALA A 18 -16.37 -3.83 -1.47
N ASP A 19 -15.59 -4.44 -0.56
CA ASP A 19 -15.38 -5.90 -0.43
C ASP A 19 -15.13 -6.59 -1.79
N ILE A 20 -14.36 -5.93 -2.66
CA ILE A 20 -14.20 -6.35 -4.06
C ILE A 20 -13.19 -7.52 -4.11
N PRO A 21 -13.59 -8.74 -4.51
CA PRO A 21 -12.69 -9.90 -4.59
C PRO A 21 -11.62 -9.80 -5.69
N SER A 22 -11.54 -8.67 -6.40
CA SER A 22 -10.57 -8.38 -7.47
C SER A 22 -9.77 -7.08 -7.21
N GLY A 23 -9.82 -6.54 -5.99
CA GLY A 23 -9.16 -5.29 -5.61
C GLY A 23 -7.62 -5.35 -5.65
N GLU A 24 -7.03 -6.54 -5.79
CA GLU A 24 -5.58 -6.77 -5.74
C GLU A 24 -4.81 -5.96 -6.77
N ALA A 25 -5.23 -6.02 -8.04
CA ALA A 25 -4.56 -5.29 -9.12
C ALA A 25 -4.68 -3.77 -8.93
N SER A 26 -5.82 -3.29 -8.41
CA SER A 26 -6.02 -1.87 -8.09
C SER A 26 -5.18 -1.43 -6.89
N ALA A 27 -5.02 -2.28 -5.88
CA ALA A 27 -4.17 -2.03 -4.74
C ALA A 27 -2.68 -1.96 -5.15
N ASP A 28 -2.18 -2.97 -5.88
CA ASP A 28 -0.80 -2.99 -6.39
C ASP A 28 -0.52 -1.75 -7.26
N ALA A 29 -1.39 -1.44 -8.22
CA ALA A 29 -1.24 -0.25 -9.06
C ALA A 29 -1.21 1.05 -8.25
N SER A 30 -2.05 1.17 -7.21
CA SER A 30 -2.05 2.35 -6.34
C SER A 30 -0.77 2.47 -5.52
N ILE A 31 -0.22 1.35 -5.03
CA ILE A 31 1.05 1.32 -4.29
C ILE A 31 2.21 1.67 -5.21
N VAL A 32 2.26 1.09 -6.42
CA VAL A 32 3.27 1.43 -7.43
C VAL A 32 3.25 2.92 -7.77
N ALA A 33 2.07 3.49 -8.00
CA ALA A 33 1.92 4.91 -8.30
C ALA A 33 2.39 5.79 -7.12
N TYR A 34 2.10 5.38 -5.88
CA TYR A 34 2.59 6.06 -4.69
C TYR A 34 4.12 6.01 -4.59
N LEU A 35 4.74 4.84 -4.74
CA LEU A 35 6.19 4.66 -4.67
C LEU A 35 6.93 5.38 -5.80
N ALA A 36 6.32 5.50 -6.98
CA ALA A 36 6.89 6.23 -8.12
C ALA A 36 7.10 7.73 -7.82
N THR A 37 6.40 8.30 -6.84
CA THR A 37 6.61 9.70 -6.41
C THR A 37 7.91 9.90 -5.62
N PHE A 38 8.56 8.82 -5.18
CA PHE A 38 9.79 8.86 -4.39
C PHE A 38 10.98 8.32 -5.21
N PRO A 39 11.87 9.18 -5.73
CA PRO A 39 13.00 8.73 -6.53
C PRO A 39 14.10 8.12 -5.64
N GLY A 40 14.39 6.83 -5.88
CA GLY A 40 15.48 6.08 -5.27
C GLY A 40 15.02 5.03 -4.25
N PRO A 41 15.69 3.86 -4.19
CA PRO A 41 15.22 2.69 -3.45
C PRO A 41 15.03 2.95 -1.96
N GLN A 42 15.93 3.69 -1.31
CA GLN A 42 15.80 4.01 0.12
C GLN A 42 14.56 4.86 0.42
N LYS A 43 14.22 5.82 -0.45
CA LYS A 43 13.02 6.65 -0.27
C LYS A 43 11.75 5.85 -0.52
N GLN A 44 11.78 4.92 -1.48
CA GLN A 44 10.67 4.01 -1.73
C GLN A 44 10.45 3.05 -0.56
N ILE A 45 11.51 2.53 0.06
CA ILE A 45 11.40 1.71 1.28
C ILE A 45 10.79 2.52 2.43
N ALA A 46 11.27 3.74 2.66
CA ALA A 46 10.72 4.61 3.70
C ALA A 46 9.24 4.95 3.45
N ALA A 47 8.88 5.25 2.19
CA ALA A 47 7.49 5.49 1.80
C ALA A 47 6.61 4.24 2.00
N LEU A 48 7.11 3.06 1.62
CA LEU A 48 6.41 1.80 1.82
C LEU A 48 6.19 1.50 3.31
N SER A 49 7.16 1.81 4.16
CA SER A 49 7.04 1.71 5.62
C SER A 49 6.00 2.66 6.19
N MET A 50 5.95 3.92 5.72
CA MET A 50 4.88 4.84 6.11
C MET A 50 3.50 4.35 5.68
N LEU A 51 3.39 3.77 4.48
CA LEU A 51 2.15 3.21 3.98
C LEU A 51 1.70 2.00 4.80
N ASP A 52 2.61 1.07 5.09
CA ASP A 52 2.32 -0.13 5.87
C ASP A 52 1.81 0.22 7.28
N HIS A 53 2.48 1.19 7.92
CA HIS A 53 2.03 1.72 9.20
C HIS A 53 0.65 2.38 9.12
N ALA A 54 0.39 3.14 8.06
CA ALA A 54 -0.91 3.79 7.85
C ALA A 54 -2.03 2.75 7.58
N ILE A 55 -1.72 1.66 6.88
CA ILE A 55 -2.64 0.53 6.67
C ILE A 55 -3.03 -0.08 8.01
N ASP A 56 -2.05 -0.35 8.88
CA ASP A 56 -2.27 -0.95 10.20
C ASP A 56 -3.07 -0.05 11.15
N GLN A 57 -2.91 1.27 11.06
CA GLN A 57 -3.60 2.21 11.94
C GLN A 57 -4.98 2.65 11.46
N ARG A 58 -5.16 2.79 10.13
CA ARG A 58 -6.30 3.53 9.56
C ARG A 58 -7.31 2.62 8.86
N LEU A 59 -6.95 1.40 8.47
CA LEU A 59 -7.86 0.51 7.77
C LEU A 59 -8.58 -0.44 8.74
N SER A 60 -9.89 -0.55 8.57
CA SER A 60 -10.72 -1.48 9.33
C SER A 60 -10.40 -2.94 8.96
N PRO A 61 -10.59 -3.89 9.88
CA PRO A 61 -10.50 -5.31 9.57
C PRO A 61 -11.42 -5.70 8.41
N SER A 62 -10.88 -6.44 7.44
CA SER A 62 -11.60 -6.93 6.26
C SER A 62 -10.92 -8.18 5.71
N PRO A 63 -11.65 -9.08 5.02
CA PRO A 63 -11.06 -10.20 4.29
C PRO A 63 -9.98 -9.79 3.29
N PHE A 64 -10.05 -8.56 2.77
CA PHE A 64 -9.06 -8.02 1.83
C PHE A 64 -7.78 -7.52 2.51
N LEU A 65 -7.82 -7.19 3.80
CA LEU A 65 -6.66 -6.67 4.54
C LEU A 65 -5.44 -7.62 4.55
N PRO A 66 -5.56 -8.95 4.81
CA PRO A 66 -4.41 -9.85 4.71
C PRO A 66 -3.85 -9.94 3.28
N ILE A 67 -4.68 -9.84 2.26
CA ILE A 67 -4.25 -9.83 0.85
C ILE A 67 -3.45 -8.56 0.56
N LEU A 68 -3.97 -7.40 0.97
CA LEU A 68 -3.27 -6.12 0.87
C LEU A 68 -1.90 -6.14 1.58
N LYS A 69 -1.83 -6.74 2.77
CA LYS A 69 -0.57 -6.95 3.50
C LYS A 69 0.43 -7.83 2.75
N GLY A 70 -0.06 -8.85 2.03
CA GLY A 70 0.75 -9.67 1.13
C GLY A 70 1.32 -8.87 -0.05
N ILE A 71 0.51 -8.01 -0.66
CA ILE A 71 0.96 -7.11 -1.74
C ILE A 71 2.07 -6.17 -1.24
N VAL A 72 1.87 -5.55 -0.08
CA VAL A 72 2.89 -4.68 0.55
C VAL A 72 4.19 -5.45 0.82
N ALA A 73 4.10 -6.68 1.35
CA ALA A 73 5.27 -7.54 1.57
C ALA A 73 6.03 -7.82 0.26
N GLY A 74 5.31 -8.14 -0.82
CA GLY A 74 5.92 -8.35 -2.14
C GLY A 74 6.63 -7.10 -2.69
N HIS A 75 6.17 -5.90 -2.35
CA HIS A 75 6.90 -4.67 -2.68
C HIS A 75 8.20 -4.50 -1.90
N TYR A 76 8.25 -4.88 -0.63
CA TYR A 76 9.51 -4.88 0.13
C TYR A 76 10.53 -5.83 -0.50
N GLU A 77 10.10 -7.04 -0.87
CA GLU A 77 10.96 -8.03 -1.52
C GLU A 77 11.50 -7.52 -2.86
N LYS A 78 10.65 -6.89 -3.69
CA LYS A 78 11.06 -6.24 -4.95
C LYS A 78 12.09 -5.12 -4.75
N LEU A 79 12.05 -4.43 -3.61
CA LEU A 79 13.01 -3.39 -3.22
C LEU A 79 14.29 -3.96 -2.58
N GLY A 80 14.41 -5.29 -2.47
CA GLY A 80 15.57 -5.95 -1.90
C GLY A 80 15.63 -5.88 -0.37
N THR A 81 14.49 -5.77 0.30
CA THR A 81 14.39 -5.69 1.75
C THR A 81 13.24 -6.56 2.28
N THR A 82 13.17 -6.74 3.59
CA THR A 82 12.10 -7.49 4.25
C THR A 82 11.22 -6.53 5.05
N ARG A 83 9.90 -6.74 5.01
CA ARG A 83 8.97 -6.04 5.88
C ARG A 83 9.43 -6.22 7.33
N SER A 84 9.76 -5.11 8.00
CA SER A 84 10.29 -5.09 9.38
C SER A 84 9.19 -4.84 10.39
#